data_AF-A0A7X7IL79-F1
#
_entry.id   AF-A0A7X7IL79-F1
#
_cell.length_a   1.000
_cell.length_b   1.000
_cell.length_c   1.000
_cell.angle_alpha   90.00
_cell.angle_beta   90.00
_cell.angle_gamma   90.00
#
_symmetry.space_group_name_H-M   'P 1'
#
loop_
_entity.id
_entity.type
_entity.pdbx_description
1 polymer ?
#
loop_
_entity_poly.entity_id
_entity_poly.type
_entity_poly.pdbx_seq_one_letter_code
_entity_poly.pdbx_strand_id
1 'polypeptide(L)' 'MKTGKRKVGLRIAGILLVLYMLSFTSCDTVQICWYCENPRNTNEWQYVCNAMSKTKLESYGWVCTPY' A
#
# COMPACT_ATOMS: atom_id res chain seq x y z
N MET A 1 26.81 -6.98 -36.23
CA MET A 1 27.00 -6.86 -34.75
C MET A 1 26.08 -5.81 -34.09
N LYS A 2 24.85 -5.56 -34.60
CA LYS A 2 23.91 -4.54 -34.06
C LYS A 2 22.74 -5.12 -33.24
N THR A 3 22.37 -6.38 -33.45
CA THR A 3 21.18 -7.00 -32.85
C THR A 3 21.39 -7.49 -31.40
N GLY A 4 22.63 -7.84 -31.03
CA GLY A 4 22.95 -8.35 -29.69
C GLY A 4 22.86 -7.31 -28.57
N LYS A 5 23.34 -6.08 -28.83
CA LYS A 5 23.32 -4.98 -27.84
C LYS A 5 21.89 -4.54 -27.47
N ARG A 6 20.95 -4.63 -28.42
CA ARG A 6 19.55 -4.26 -28.23
C ARG A 6 18.79 -5.26 -27.33
N LYS A 7 19.13 -6.55 -27.40
CA LYS A 7 18.61 -7.58 -26.49
C LYS A 7 19.07 -7.38 -25.04
N VAL A 8 20.33 -6.97 -24.84
CA VAL A 8 20.88 -6.70 -23.50
C VAL A 8 20.22 -5.46 -22.87
N GLY A 9 20.03 -4.38 -23.65
CA GLY A 9 19.34 -3.18 -23.17
C GLY A 9 17.90 -3.45 -22.71
N LEU A 10 17.15 -4.26 -23.45
CA LEU A 10 15.78 -4.68 -23.07
C LEU A 10 15.75 -5.50 -21.77
N ARG A 11 16.75 -6.36 -21.53
CA ARG A 11 16.84 -7.13 -20.28
C ARG A 11 17.11 -6.23 -19.08
N ILE A 12 18.02 -5.27 -19.21
CA ILE A 12 18.36 -4.33 -18.13
C ILE A 12 17.16 -3.43 -17.81
N ALA A 13 16.46 -2.92 -18.84
CA ALA A 13 15.25 -2.15 -18.65
C ALA A 13 14.15 -2.95 -17.92
N GLY A 14 13.97 -4.23 -18.27
CA GLY A 14 13.03 -5.11 -17.58
C GLY A 14 13.39 -5.33 -16.10
N ILE A 15 14.67 -5.55 -15.80
CA ILE A 15 15.15 -5.74 -14.41
C ILE A 15 14.93 -4.46 -13.58
N LEU A 16 15.27 -3.29 -14.14
CA LEU A 16 15.03 -2.00 -13.48
C LEU A 16 13.55 -1.76 -13.19
N LEU A 17 12.67 -2.13 -14.12
CA LEU A 17 11.23 -1.96 -13.97
C LEU A 17 10.67 -2.89 -12.87
N VAL A 18 11.17 -4.13 -12.78
CA VAL A 18 10.81 -5.05 -11.68
C VAL A 18 11.31 -4.54 -10.33
N LEU A 19 12.55 -4.05 -10.25
CA LEU A 19 13.09 -3.46 -9.02
C LEU A 19 12.32 -2.21 -8.59
N TYR A 20 11.91 -1.37 -9.54
CA TYR A 20 11.06 -0.22 -9.30
C TYR A 20 9.71 -0.66 -8.72
N MET A 21 9.04 -1.64 -9.32
CA MET A 21 7.78 -2.19 -8.80
C MET A 21 7.94 -2.78 -7.40
N LEU A 22 9.03 -3.52 -7.13
CA LEU A 22 9.32 -4.09 -5.80
C LEU A 22 9.47 -3.02 -4.71
N SER A 23 9.96 -1.82 -5.07
CA SER A 23 10.12 -0.69 -4.15
C SER A 23 8.77 -0.16 -3.61
N PHE A 24 7.66 -0.43 -4.30
CA PHE A 24 6.31 -0.08 -3.84
C PHE A 24 5.64 -1.22 -3.04
N THR A 25 6.22 -2.43 -3.03
CA THR A 25 5.64 -3.59 -2.31
C THR A 25 5.87 -3.53 -0.80
N SER A 26 6.79 -2.69 -0.33
CA SER A 26 7.15 -2.56 1.08
C SER A 26 6.25 -1.65 1.91
N CYS A 27 5.23 -1.01 1.30
CA CYS A 27 4.26 -0.22 2.07
C CYS A 27 3.17 -1.08 2.76
N ASP A 28 3.08 -2.37 2.44
CA ASP A 28 2.04 -3.28 2.96
C ASP A 28 2.58 -4.31 3.99
N THR A 29 3.87 -4.25 4.33
CA THR A 29 4.51 -5.29 5.17
C THR A 29 4.45 -5.02 6.67
N VAL A 30 3.88 -3.88 7.10
CA VAL A 30 3.57 -3.65 8.51
C VAL A 30 2.06 -3.64 8.65
N GLN A 31 1.50 -4.75 9.13
CA GLN A 31 0.10 -4.84 9.53
C GLN A 31 -0.10 -4.02 10.80
N ILE A 32 -0.01 -2.70 10.70
CA ILE A 32 -0.51 -1.82 11.75
C ILE A 32 -2.03 -1.96 11.68
N CYS A 33 -2.62 -2.46 12.75
CA CYS A 33 -4.07 -2.53 12.86
C CYS A 33 -4.56 -1.28 13.59
N TRP A 34 -5.70 -0.77 13.14
CA TRP A 34 -6.39 0.37 13.72
C TRP A 34 -7.75 -0.05 14.21
N TYR A 35 -8.11 0.43 15.39
CA TYR A 35 -9.47 0.42 15.88
C TYR A 35 -10.10 1.74 15.44
N CYS A 36 -11.12 1.66 14.60
CA CYS A 36 -11.82 2.83 14.07
C CYS A 36 -13.22 2.91 14.67
N GLU A 37 -13.59 4.06 15.21
CA GLU A 37 -14.89 4.31 15.81
C GLU A 37 -15.54 5.56 15.21
N ASN A 38 -16.86 5.51 15.02
CA ASN A 38 -17.63 6.65 14.54
C ASN A 38 -17.94 7.59 15.73
N PRO A 39 -17.38 8.81 15.78
CA PRO A 39 -17.62 9.74 16.89
C PRO A 39 -19.08 10.21 16.98
N ARG A 40 -19.90 10.01 15.94
CA ARG A 40 -21.34 10.31 15.96
C ARG A 40 -22.19 9.15 16.48
N ASN A 41 -21.66 7.93 16.49
CA ASN A 41 -22.32 6.73 16.99
C ASN A 41 -21.28 5.71 17.48
N THR A 42 -20.98 5.74 18.77
CA THR A 42 -19.93 4.89 19.40
C THR A 42 -20.23 3.40 19.36
N ASN A 43 -21.45 2.99 18.98
CA ASN A 43 -21.77 1.58 18.74
C ASN A 43 -21.27 1.07 17.39
N GLU A 44 -20.86 1.97 16.48
CA GLU A 44 -20.26 1.65 15.20
C GLU A 44 -18.73 1.69 15.31
N TRP A 45 -18.13 0.51 15.36
CA TRP A 45 -16.68 0.36 15.40
C TRP A 45 -16.21 -0.78 14.49
N GLN A 46 -14.96 -0.69 14.01
CA GLN A 46 -14.36 -1.66 13.10
C GLN A 46 -12.84 -1.79 13.33
N TYR A 47 -12.32 -3.01 13.19
CA TYR A 47 -10.88 -3.27 13.12
C TYR A 47 -10.40 -3.29 11.68
N VAL A 48 -9.34 -2.55 11.39
CA VAL A 48 -8.81 -2.40 10.05
C VAL A 48 -7.29 -2.51 10.08
N CYS A 49 -6.71 -3.42 9.31
CA CYS A 49 -5.25 -3.57 9.19
C CYS A 49 -4.72 -3.15 7.80
N ASN A 50 -5.58 -2.58 6.96
CA ASN A 50 -5.24 -2.05 5.65
C ASN A 50 -5.31 -0.52 5.69
N ALA A 51 -4.21 0.14 5.34
CA ALA A 51 -4.12 1.60 5.28
C ALA A 51 -5.21 2.23 4.40
N MET A 52 -5.58 1.60 3.29
CA MET A 52 -6.63 2.08 2.37
C MET A 52 -7.99 2.17 3.06
N SER A 53 -8.37 1.12 3.79
CA SER A 53 -9.64 1.08 4.53
C SER A 53 -9.65 2.08 5.69
N LYS A 54 -8.50 2.26 6.36
CA LYS A 54 -8.33 3.29 7.40
C LYS A 54 -8.57 4.69 6.84
N THR A 55 -7.91 5.05 5.74
CA THR A 55 -8.08 6.37 5.09
C THR A 55 -9.52 6.60 4.63
N LYS A 56 -10.20 5.55 4.14
CA LYS A 56 -11.61 5.64 3.76
C LYS A 56 -12.51 5.95 4.96
N LEU A 57 -12.32 5.28 6.09
CA LEU A 57 -13.08 5.54 7.32
C LEU A 57 -12.81 6.95 7.86
N GLU A 58 -11.54 7.38 7.89
CA GLU A 58 -11.16 8.75 8.28
C GLU A 58 -11.83 9.81 7.38
N SER A 59 -11.99 9.54 6.08
CA SER A 59 -12.71 10.42 5.15
C SER A 59 -14.20 10.57 5.46
N TYR A 60 -14.80 9.57 6.13
CA TYR A 60 -16.18 9.63 6.63
C TYR A 60 -16.28 10.24 8.03
N GLY A 61 -15.16 10.71 8.60
CA GLY A 61 -15.09 11.33 9.91
C GLY A 61 -14.94 10.34 11.07
N TRP A 62 -14.56 9.09 10.80
CA TRP A 62 -14.24 8.11 11.84
C TRP A 62 -12.86 8.41 12.43
N VAL A 63 -12.68 8.06 13.70
CA VAL A 63 -11.42 8.22 14.42
C VAL A 63 -10.76 6.85 14.55
N CYS A 64 -9.54 6.72 14.01
CA CYS A 64 -8.80 5.46 13.99
C CYS A 64 -7.55 5.53 14.87
N THR A 65 -7.47 4.68 15.88
CA THR A 65 -6.31 4.56 16.79
C THR A 65 -5.52 3.27 16.52
N PRO A 66 -4.18 3.34 16.40
CA PRO A 66 -3.36 2.15 16.22
C PRO A 66 -3.35 1.28 17.50
N TYR A 67 -3.30 -0.05 17.35
CA TYR A 67 -3.17 -1.01 18.44
C TYR A 67 -2.26 -2.19 18.09
#